data_AF-A0A7S2RSW4-F1
#
_entry.id   AF-A0A7S2RSW4-F1
#
_cell.length_a   1.000
_cell.length_b   1.000
_cell.length_c   1.000
_cell.angle_alpha   90.00
_cell.angle_beta   90.00
_cell.angle_gamma   90.00
#
_symmetry.space_group_name_H-M   'P 1'
#
loop_
_entity.id
_entity.type
_entity.pdbx_description
1 polymer ?
#
loop_
_entity_poly.entity_id
_entity_poly.type
_entity_poly.pdbx_seq_one_letter_code
_entity_poly.pdbx_strand_id
1 'polypeptide(L)'
;EESAYPYTAGQGTSGQCTQPSSPEVYVSDPQQVEPDINALIAAAANQPISVAIDASSHDFQLYAGGVFRNASCSRDLDHGVLVVGYQLSSNETQQAGDGSYIKIKNSWGTSWGEKGYIRFELDLDNKEGTCGVAMQASYPKGLKNSTNTN
;
A
#
# COMPACT_ATOMS: atom_id res chain seq x y z
N GLU A 1 1.14 6.54 19.36
CA GLU A 1 0.03 5.58 19.17
C GLU A 1 -1.25 6.29 18.75
N GLU A 2 -2.10 5.64 17.96
CA GLU A 2 -3.37 6.21 17.46
C GLU A 2 -4.31 6.67 18.59
N SER A 3 -4.37 5.94 19.71
CA SER A 3 -5.21 6.31 20.86
C SER A 3 -4.80 7.63 21.53
N ALA A 4 -3.54 8.05 21.37
CA ALA A 4 -3.04 9.32 21.89
C ALA A 4 -3.26 10.49 20.91
N TYR A 5 -3.53 10.20 19.62
CA TYR A 5 -3.85 11.20 18.61
C TYR A 5 -4.86 10.64 17.59
N PRO A 6 -6.15 10.53 17.97
CA PRO A 6 -7.15 9.82 17.16
C PRO A 6 -7.49 10.55 15.86
N TYR A 7 -7.73 9.79 14.80
CA TYR A 7 -8.22 10.30 13.52
C TYR A 7 -9.58 10.97 13.66
N THR A 8 -9.69 12.18 13.11
CA THR A 8 -10.95 12.92 12.96
C THR A 8 -11.14 13.28 11.49
N ALA A 9 -12.17 12.72 10.85
CA ALA A 9 -12.62 13.17 9.54
C ALA A 9 -13.22 14.58 9.67
N GLY A 10 -12.80 15.53 8.83
CA GLY A 10 -13.21 16.93 8.92
C GLY A 10 -14.17 17.38 7.81
N GLN A 11 -15.05 18.33 8.15
CA GLN A 11 -15.72 19.26 7.22
C GLN A 11 -15.50 20.74 7.60
N GLY A 12 -14.30 21.12 8.06
CA GLY A 12 -13.97 22.56 8.24
C GLY A 12 -13.41 23.03 9.59
N THR A 13 -12.86 22.15 10.43
CA THR A 13 -11.96 22.58 11.51
C THR A 13 -10.77 21.65 11.55
N SER A 14 -9.61 22.15 11.12
CA SER A 14 -8.34 21.47 11.30
C SER A 14 -8.05 21.38 12.80
N GLY A 15 -7.77 20.18 13.32
CA GLY A 15 -7.27 20.01 14.68
C GLY A 15 -6.01 20.86 14.88
N GLN A 16 -5.77 21.32 16.11
CA GLN A 16 -4.51 21.94 16.47
C GLN A 16 -3.45 20.85 16.59
N CYS A 17 -2.30 21.03 15.93
CA CYS A 17 -1.15 20.15 16.11
C CYS A 17 -0.71 20.22 17.57
N THR A 18 -1.06 19.20 18.34
CA THR A 18 -0.70 19.07 19.75
C THR A 18 0.27 17.91 19.89
N GLN A 19 1.31 18.08 20.70
CA GLN A 19 2.21 16.97 20.99
C GLN A 19 1.48 15.95 21.88
N PRO A 20 1.32 14.69 21.43
CA PRO A 20 0.68 13.66 22.23
C PRO A 20 1.56 13.23 23.41
N SER A 21 0.93 12.77 24.48
CA SER A 21 1.60 12.42 25.75
C SER A 21 2.09 10.97 25.83
N SER A 22 2.48 10.33 24.70
CA SER A 22 2.70 8.86 24.62
C SER A 22 3.62 8.48 23.44
N PRO A 23 4.19 7.25 23.38
CA PRO A 23 5.52 7.00 22.81
C PRO A 23 5.64 7.42 21.36
N GLU A 24 6.75 8.10 21.10
CA GLU A 24 7.18 8.53 19.79
C GLU A 24 7.93 7.39 19.10
N VAL A 25 7.72 7.27 17.80
CA VAL A 25 8.52 6.40 16.93
C VAL A 25 9.37 7.31 16.08
N TYR A 26 10.67 7.09 16.10
CA TYR A 26 11.60 7.83 15.25
C TYR A 26 11.93 6.99 14.03
N VAL A 27 11.88 7.65 12.87
CA VAL A 27 12.33 7.12 11.60
C VAL A 27 13.30 8.13 11.00
N SER A 28 14.26 7.64 10.24
CA SER A 28 15.12 8.48 9.40
C SER A 28 14.41 8.81 8.09
N ASP A 29 15.10 9.57 7.22
CA ASP A 29 14.62 9.86 5.87
C ASP A 29 14.17 8.59 5.14
N PRO A 30 13.01 8.65 4.46
CA PRO A 30 12.46 7.52 3.73
C PRO A 30 13.39 7.13 2.59
N GLN A 31 13.41 5.83 2.29
CA GLN A 31 14.03 5.33 1.08
C GLN A 31 13.01 5.32 -0.05
N GLN A 32 13.36 5.96 -1.17
CA GLN A 32 12.63 5.80 -2.42
C GLN A 32 12.99 4.45 -3.04
N VAL A 33 11.98 3.75 -3.55
CA VAL A 33 12.15 2.56 -4.37
C VAL A 33 12.25 3.00 -5.83
N GLU A 34 13.16 2.39 -6.57
CA GLU A 34 13.24 2.62 -8.03
C GLU A 34 11.89 2.30 -8.69
N PRO A 35 11.47 3.07 -9.71
CA PRO A 35 10.15 2.93 -10.34
C PRO A 35 10.10 1.70 -11.27
N ASP A 36 10.15 0.52 -10.67
CA ASP A 36 10.15 -0.78 -11.33
C ASP A 36 9.48 -1.84 -10.44
N ILE A 37 8.61 -2.64 -11.03
CA ILE A 37 7.87 -3.69 -10.32
C ILE A 37 8.80 -4.68 -9.59
N ASN A 38 9.96 -5.02 -10.15
CA ASN A 38 10.90 -5.94 -9.52
C ASN A 38 11.54 -5.31 -8.29
N ALA A 39 11.85 -4.01 -8.35
CA ALA A 39 12.37 -3.27 -7.19
C ALA A 39 11.30 -3.15 -6.08
N LEU A 40 10.05 -2.92 -6.44
CA LEU A 40 8.93 -2.90 -5.49
C LEU A 40 8.77 -4.26 -4.79
N ILE A 41 8.78 -5.36 -5.53
CA ILE A 41 8.67 -6.71 -4.94
C ILE A 41 9.86 -7.03 -4.03
N ALA A 42 11.08 -6.69 -4.45
CA ALA A 42 12.28 -6.86 -3.63
C ALA A 42 12.20 -6.06 -2.32
N ALA A 43 11.68 -4.83 -2.36
CA ALA A 43 11.46 -4.03 -1.16
C ALA A 43 10.35 -4.63 -0.27
N ALA A 44 9.23 -5.03 -0.87
CA ALA A 44 8.07 -5.61 -0.18
C ALA A 44 8.36 -6.95 0.50
N ALA A 45 9.42 -7.66 0.09
CA ALA A 45 9.90 -8.86 0.77
C ALA A 45 10.42 -8.59 2.19
N ASN A 46 10.83 -7.35 2.48
CA ASN A 46 11.44 -6.99 3.76
C ASN A 46 10.47 -6.26 4.71
N GLN A 47 9.55 -5.47 4.17
CA GLN A 47 8.58 -4.68 4.94
C GLN A 47 7.44 -4.15 4.07
N PRO A 48 6.35 -3.63 4.66
CA PRO A 48 5.32 -2.93 3.92
C PRO A 48 5.84 -1.66 3.22
N ILE A 49 5.35 -1.40 2.01
CA ILE A 49 5.82 -0.28 1.16
C ILE A 49 4.64 0.64 0.87
N SER A 50 4.81 1.94 1.15
CA SER A 50 3.84 2.96 0.76
C SER A 50 3.96 3.22 -0.73
N VAL A 51 2.84 3.20 -1.44
CA VAL A 51 2.78 3.39 -2.89
C VAL A 51 1.64 4.33 -3.29
N ALA A 52 1.78 5.00 -4.43
CA ALA A 52 0.67 5.69 -5.08
C ALA A 52 0.11 4.84 -6.21
N ILE A 53 -1.21 4.91 -6.42
CA ILE A 53 -1.94 4.22 -7.49
C ILE A 53 -2.93 5.18 -8.15
N ASP A 54 -3.39 4.83 -9.34
CA ASP A 54 -4.63 5.37 -9.91
C ASP A 54 -5.83 4.56 -9.38
N ALA A 55 -6.65 5.19 -8.54
CA ALA A 55 -7.87 4.62 -7.97
C ALA A 55 -9.15 5.18 -8.62
N SER A 56 -9.03 5.95 -9.71
CA SER A 56 -10.15 6.68 -10.32
C SER A 56 -11.12 5.77 -11.08
N SER A 57 -10.66 4.61 -11.57
CA SER A 57 -11.47 3.71 -12.39
C SER A 57 -12.68 3.13 -11.64
N HIS A 58 -13.78 2.92 -12.36
CA HIS A 58 -14.99 2.33 -11.80
C HIS A 58 -14.76 0.90 -11.30
N ASP A 59 -13.94 0.13 -12.02
CA ASP A 59 -13.56 -1.25 -11.65
C ASP A 59 -12.84 -1.29 -10.30
N PHE A 60 -12.00 -0.29 -10.01
CA PHE A 60 -11.36 -0.16 -8.70
C PHE A 60 -12.38 0.20 -7.62
N GLN A 61 -13.22 1.20 -7.87
CA GLN A 61 -14.22 1.65 -6.89
C GLN A 61 -15.19 0.53 -6.48
N LEU A 62 -15.62 -0.30 -7.43
CA LEU A 62 -16.54 -1.42 -7.21
C LEU A 62 -15.86 -2.76 -6.88
N TYR A 63 -14.54 -2.78 -6.71
CA TYR A 63 -13.83 -4.02 -6.41
C TYR A 63 -14.37 -4.73 -5.17
N ALA A 64 -14.71 -6.01 -5.31
CA ALA A 64 -15.26 -6.85 -4.25
C ALA A 64 -14.38 -8.09 -3.93
N GLY A 65 -13.49 -8.51 -4.84
CA GLY A 65 -12.62 -9.67 -4.62
C GLY A 65 -11.98 -10.22 -5.88
N GLY A 66 -11.04 -11.15 -5.69
CA GLY A 66 -10.25 -11.76 -6.76
C GLY A 66 -9.00 -10.97 -7.12
N VAL A 67 -8.19 -11.47 -8.05
CA VAL A 67 -7.04 -10.72 -8.57
C VAL A 67 -7.50 -9.75 -9.65
N PHE A 68 -7.15 -8.48 -9.47
CA PHE A 68 -7.49 -7.36 -10.32
C PHE A 68 -6.48 -7.29 -11.49
N ARG A 69 -6.90 -7.73 -12.69
CA ARG A 69 -6.04 -7.95 -13.87
C ARG A 69 -6.27 -6.99 -15.02
N ASN A 70 -7.53 -6.59 -15.24
CA ASN A 70 -7.92 -5.78 -16.39
C ASN A 70 -8.31 -4.39 -15.93
N ALA A 71 -7.32 -3.63 -15.49
CA ALA A 71 -7.55 -2.32 -14.95
C ALA A 71 -7.65 -1.28 -16.07
N SER A 72 -8.82 -0.64 -16.20
CA SER A 72 -9.00 0.57 -17.02
C SER A 72 -8.37 1.82 -16.36
N CYS A 73 -7.22 1.64 -15.70
CA CYS A 73 -6.49 2.70 -15.02
C CYS A 73 -5.69 3.52 -16.05
N SER A 74 -5.86 4.83 -16.00
CA SER A 74 -5.10 5.83 -16.75
C SER A 74 -3.63 5.94 -16.30
N ARG A 75 -3.35 5.56 -15.04
CA ARG A 75 -2.07 5.73 -14.32
C ARG A 75 -1.79 7.18 -13.88
N ASP A 76 -2.79 8.05 -13.91
CA ASP A 76 -2.74 9.34 -13.23
C ASP A 76 -2.89 9.09 -11.72
N LEU A 77 -1.75 8.96 -11.02
CA LEU A 77 -1.71 8.57 -9.61
C LEU A 77 -2.44 9.60 -8.72
N ASP A 78 -3.45 9.13 -7.98
CA ASP A 78 -4.34 10.00 -7.19
C ASP A 78 -4.55 9.51 -5.74
N HIS A 79 -4.11 8.29 -5.41
CA HIS A 79 -4.43 7.66 -4.14
C HIS A 79 -3.25 6.92 -3.51
N GLY A 80 -3.04 7.13 -2.21
CA GLY A 80 -1.98 6.51 -1.43
C GLY A 80 -2.45 5.24 -0.72
N VAL A 81 -1.73 4.14 -0.90
CA VAL A 81 -2.03 2.83 -0.33
C VAL A 81 -0.77 2.11 0.16
N LEU A 82 -0.93 0.94 0.78
CA LEU A 82 0.17 0.19 1.38
C LEU A 82 0.27 -1.22 0.79
N VAL A 83 1.38 -1.53 0.12
CA VAL A 83 1.73 -2.92 -0.23
C VAL A 83 2.14 -3.64 1.04
N VAL A 84 1.47 -4.76 1.35
CA VAL A 84 1.70 -5.54 2.57
C VAL A 84 2.26 -6.94 2.31
N GLY A 85 2.45 -7.28 1.04
CA GLY A 85 3.00 -8.56 0.61
C GLY A 85 2.66 -8.85 -0.85
N TYR A 86 3.16 -9.98 -1.33
CA TYR A 86 2.91 -10.47 -2.68
C TYR A 86 2.93 -11.99 -2.70
N GLN A 87 2.40 -12.56 -3.77
CA GLN A 87 2.48 -13.98 -4.07
C GLN A 87 3.08 -14.15 -5.46
N LEU A 88 4.15 -14.92 -5.55
CA LEU A 88 4.64 -15.47 -6.81
C LEU A 88 4.07 -16.88 -6.94
N SER A 89 3.23 -17.11 -7.96
CA SER A 89 2.76 -18.46 -8.24
C SER A 89 3.81 -19.18 -9.09
N SER A 90 4.38 -20.26 -8.58
CA SER A 90 5.33 -21.12 -9.31
C SER A 90 4.68 -22.35 -9.96
N ASN A 91 3.36 -22.30 -10.19
CA ASN A 91 2.42 -23.34 -10.68
C ASN A 91 1.55 -24.06 -9.61
N GLU A 92 0.24 -24.06 -9.91
CA GLU A 92 -0.84 -25.03 -9.63
C GLU A 92 -1.38 -25.33 -8.22
N THR A 93 -0.80 -24.88 -7.10
CA THR A 93 -1.28 -25.32 -5.76
C THR A 93 -2.00 -24.27 -4.90
N GLN A 94 -2.18 -23.04 -5.38
CA GLN A 94 -3.12 -22.08 -4.79
C GLN A 94 -4.35 -21.99 -5.67
N GLN A 95 -5.56 -21.90 -5.07
CA GLN A 95 -6.88 -21.83 -5.72
C GLN A 95 -6.74 -21.58 -7.22
N ALA A 96 -6.78 -22.67 -7.99
CA ALA A 96 -6.42 -22.67 -9.40
C ALA A 96 -7.15 -21.54 -10.13
N GLY A 97 -6.45 -20.43 -10.39
CA GLY A 97 -7.06 -19.23 -10.99
C GLY A 97 -6.53 -17.88 -10.49
N ASP A 98 -5.84 -17.78 -9.36
CA ASP A 98 -5.41 -16.47 -8.83
C ASP A 98 -4.04 -15.97 -9.36
N GLY A 99 -3.16 -16.84 -9.85
CA GLY A 99 -1.87 -16.41 -10.43
C GLY A 99 -0.98 -15.64 -9.44
N SER A 100 -0.01 -14.87 -9.96
CA SER A 100 0.84 -13.99 -9.15
C SER A 100 0.13 -12.67 -8.85
N TYR A 101 0.25 -12.16 -7.61
CA TYR A 101 -0.40 -10.91 -7.21
C TYR A 101 0.38 -10.12 -6.15
N ILE A 102 0.11 -8.81 -6.09
CA ILE A 102 0.49 -7.91 -4.98
C ILE A 102 -0.72 -7.70 -4.08
N LYS A 103 -0.56 -7.88 -2.78
CA LYS A 103 -1.60 -7.59 -1.78
C LYS A 103 -1.44 -6.18 -1.24
N ILE A 104 -2.51 -5.40 -1.33
CA ILE A 104 -2.52 -3.98 -1.00
C ILE A 104 -3.60 -3.72 0.05
N LYS A 105 -3.25 -2.98 1.10
CA LYS A 105 -4.17 -2.47 2.12
C LYS A 105 -4.68 -1.09 1.70
N ASN A 106 -5.99 -0.93 1.65
CA ASN A 106 -6.66 0.33 1.37
C ASN A 106 -7.16 1.01 2.66
N SER A 107 -7.62 2.25 2.56
CA SER A 107 -8.12 3.10 3.65
C SER A 107 -9.64 3.35 3.59
N TRP A 108 -10.38 2.61 2.76
CA TRP A 108 -11.82 2.76 2.55
C TRP A 108 -12.70 1.84 3.43
N GLY A 109 -12.16 1.39 4.55
CA GLY A 109 -12.86 0.50 5.48
C GLY A 109 -12.94 -0.95 5.03
N THR A 110 -13.45 -1.81 5.91
CA THR A 110 -13.45 -3.27 5.71
C THR A 110 -14.61 -3.78 4.84
N SER A 111 -15.60 -2.93 4.54
CA SER A 111 -16.70 -3.29 3.64
C SER A 111 -16.31 -3.26 2.15
N TRP A 112 -15.20 -2.60 1.82
CA TRP A 112 -14.68 -2.53 0.46
C TRP A 112 -13.69 -3.68 0.18
N GLY A 113 -13.75 -4.26 -1.02
CA GLY A 113 -12.83 -5.31 -1.44
C GLY A 113 -12.78 -6.52 -0.50
N GLU A 114 -11.59 -7.10 -0.39
CA GLU A 114 -11.33 -8.28 0.43
C GLU A 114 -11.03 -7.87 1.88
N LYS A 115 -12.06 -7.39 2.59
CA LYS A 115 -11.95 -6.85 3.97
C LYS A 115 -11.04 -5.62 4.07
N GLY A 116 -11.13 -4.71 3.10
CA GLY A 116 -10.29 -3.51 3.00
C GLY A 116 -8.98 -3.72 2.23
N TYR A 117 -8.82 -4.87 1.59
CA TYR A 117 -7.65 -5.20 0.78
C TYR A 117 -8.04 -5.41 -0.69
N ILE A 118 -7.05 -5.29 -1.56
CA ILE A 118 -7.13 -5.64 -2.97
C ILE A 118 -5.90 -6.45 -3.37
N ARG A 119 -6.07 -7.34 -4.34
CA ARG A 119 -4.97 -8.07 -4.97
C ARG A 119 -4.81 -7.60 -6.39
N PHE A 120 -3.72 -6.89 -6.68
CA PHE A 120 -3.36 -6.52 -8.04
C PHE A 120 -2.62 -7.65 -8.72
N GLU A 121 -2.86 -7.83 -10.01
CA GLU A 121 -2.03 -8.72 -10.82
C GLU A 121 -0.56 -8.32 -10.71
N LEU A 122 0.29 -9.32 -10.48
CA LEU A 122 1.73 -9.18 -10.51
C LEU A 122 2.26 -9.76 -11.81
N ASP A 123 2.52 -8.86 -12.75
CA ASP A 123 3.27 -9.11 -13.97
C ASP A 123 4.65 -8.47 -13.82
N LEU A 124 5.71 -9.29 -13.82
CA LEU A 124 7.09 -8.82 -13.65
C LEU A 124 7.65 -8.14 -14.91
N ASP A 125 6.97 -8.28 -16.05
CA ASP A 125 7.32 -7.61 -17.30
C ASP A 125 6.65 -6.23 -17.41
N ASN A 126 5.58 -5.98 -16.65
CA ASN A 126 4.94 -4.68 -16.52
C ASN A 126 5.64 -3.82 -15.46
N LYS A 127 6.62 -3.03 -15.89
CA LYS A 127 7.44 -2.17 -15.01
C LYS A 127 6.65 -1.25 -14.08
N GLU A 128 5.56 -0.66 -14.57
CA GLU A 128 4.72 0.27 -13.79
C GLU A 128 3.78 -0.47 -12.85
N GLY A 129 3.54 -1.76 -13.12
CA GLY A 129 2.54 -2.58 -12.45
C GLY A 129 1.10 -2.15 -12.73
N THR A 130 0.17 -2.90 -12.17
CA THR A 130 -1.27 -2.61 -12.26
C THR A 130 -1.59 -1.25 -11.63
N CYS A 131 -2.28 -0.37 -12.36
CA CYS A 131 -2.64 0.99 -11.95
C CYS A 131 -1.46 1.86 -11.47
N GLY A 132 -0.25 1.62 -11.98
CA GLY A 132 0.93 2.42 -11.67
C GLY A 132 1.52 2.17 -10.29
N VAL A 133 1.17 1.05 -9.63
CA VAL A 133 1.58 0.71 -8.25
C VAL A 133 3.10 0.74 -8.02
N ALA A 134 3.92 0.57 -9.06
CA ALA A 134 5.37 0.62 -8.97
C ALA A 134 5.98 1.95 -9.43
N MET A 135 5.18 2.96 -9.78
CA MET A 135 5.69 4.24 -10.29
C MET A 135 6.20 5.19 -9.19
N GLN A 136 5.58 5.15 -8.00
CA GLN A 136 5.99 5.97 -6.85
C GLN A 136 5.85 5.16 -5.57
N ALA A 137 6.98 4.73 -5.02
CA ALA A 137 7.03 3.85 -3.86
C ALA A 137 8.13 4.28 -2.88
N SER A 138 7.84 4.22 -1.59
CA SER A 138 8.81 4.54 -0.55
C SER A 138 8.54 3.78 0.75
N TYR A 139 9.57 3.67 1.58
CA TYR A 139 9.46 3.04 2.90
C TYR A 139 10.32 3.76 3.95
N PRO A 140 9.89 3.76 5.23
CA PRO A 140 10.67 4.36 6.30
C PRO A 140 11.94 3.54 6.60
N LYS A 141 12.98 4.22 7.08
CA LYS A 141 14.22 3.59 7.55
C LYS A 141 14.47 3.94 9.01
N GLY A 142 15.37 3.18 9.65
CA GLY A 142 15.94 3.56 10.94
C GLY A 142 14.95 3.60 12.09
N LEU A 143 13.97 2.68 12.10
CA LEU A 143 12.96 2.58 13.15
C LEU A 143 13.61 2.48 14.54
N LYS A 144 13.31 3.43 15.42
CA LYS A 144 13.73 3.44 16.83
C LYS A 144 12.53 3.77 17.72
N ASN A 145 12.33 2.96 18.76
CA ASN A 145 11.36 3.29 19.81
C ASN A 145 11.95 4.30 20.78
N SER A 146 11.11 5.19 21.34
CA SER A 146 11.54 6.22 22.31
C SER A 146 12.22 5.66 23.57
N THR A 147 12.14 4.35 23.83
CA THR A 147 12.82 3.69 24.97
C THR A 147 14.27 3.28 24.67
N ASN A 148 14.76 3.41 23.44
CA ASN A 148 16.12 3.03 23.01
C ASN A 148 16.97 4.26 22.60
N THR A 149 17.05 5.26 23.48
CA THR A 149 18.03 6.35 23.37
C THR A 149 19.15 6.09 24.38
N ASN A 150 20.32 5.62 23.89
CA ASN A 150 21.59 5.76 24.59
C ASN A 150 22.22 7.10 24.24
#